data_AF-A0A7Y2E3J3-F1
#
_entry.id   AF-A0A7Y2E3J3-F1
#
_cell.length_a   1.000
_cell.length_b   1.000
_cell.length_c   1.000
_cell.angle_alpha   90.00
_cell.angle_beta   90.00
_cell.angle_gamma   90.00
#
_symmetry.space_group_name_H-M   'P 1'
#
loop_
_entity.id
_entity.type
_entity.pdbx_description
1 polymer ?
#
loop_
_entity_poly.entity_id
_entity_poly.type
_entity_poly.pdbx_seq_one_letter_code
_entity_poly.pdbx_strand_id
1 'polypeptide(L)'
;MKNFVIVALAIFLPAFLCSNANADQINWLNNSGGNWNDGANWSGAVVPGINDTAVITLAGNYTITVDINPTVDRIILGDGVAEPTLLFSSKTLTLSNGMLIDSLATIDIYFTTITGTGYILN
;
A
#
# COMPACT_ATOMS: atom_id res chain seq x y z
N MET A 1 63.08 -14.68 -23.00
CA MET A 1 61.97 -15.63 -22.77
C MET A 1 61.35 -15.33 -21.43
N LYS A 2 60.03 -15.12 -21.42
CA LYS A 2 59.11 -15.09 -20.26
C LYS A 2 59.10 -13.80 -19.42
N ASN A 3 57.98 -13.17 -19.06
CA ASN A 3 56.56 -13.32 -19.38
C ASN A 3 55.88 -12.00 -18.97
N PHE A 4 54.84 -11.63 -19.70
CA PHE A 4 53.95 -10.48 -19.50
C PHE A 4 53.30 -10.49 -18.11
N VAL A 5 53.23 -9.33 -17.45
CA VAL A 5 52.31 -9.12 -16.33
C VAL A 5 51.28 -8.08 -16.77
N ILE A 6 50.05 -8.56 -16.93
CA ILE A 6 48.87 -7.81 -17.35
C ILE A 6 48.33 -7.01 -16.16
N VAL A 7 48.01 -5.75 -16.41
CA VAL A 7 47.31 -4.83 -15.50
C VAL A 7 45.88 -5.34 -15.29
N ALA A 8 45.48 -5.62 -14.05
CA ALA A 8 44.09 -5.88 -13.69
C ALA A 8 43.51 -4.66 -12.99
N LEU A 9 42.76 -3.85 -13.74
CA LEU A 9 41.94 -2.76 -13.23
C LEU A 9 40.65 -3.36 -12.66
N ALA A 10 40.48 -3.34 -11.34
CA ALA A 10 39.27 -3.81 -10.68
C ALA A 10 38.12 -2.83 -10.97
N ILE A 11 37.20 -3.21 -11.85
CA ILE A 11 35.94 -2.49 -12.06
C ILE A 11 35.00 -2.88 -10.92
N PHE A 12 34.78 -1.97 -9.98
CA PHE A 12 33.77 -2.10 -8.94
C PHE A 12 32.41 -1.90 -9.61
N LEU A 13 31.72 -3.01 -9.90
CA LEU A 13 30.35 -2.98 -10.40
C LEU A 13 29.43 -2.68 -9.21
N PRO A 14 28.70 -1.56 -9.13
CA PRO A 14 27.63 -1.46 -8.16
C PRO A 14 26.55 -2.43 -8.64
N ALA A 15 26.40 -3.55 -7.94
CA ALA A 15 25.20 -4.36 -8.04
C ALA A 15 24.05 -3.48 -7.54
N PHE A 16 23.41 -2.76 -8.45
CA PHE A 16 22.05 -2.30 -8.24
C PHE A 16 21.24 -3.58 -8.05
N LEU A 17 20.96 -3.91 -6.79
CA LEU A 17 19.85 -4.77 -6.47
C LEU A 17 18.62 -4.02 -6.96
N CYS A 18 18.24 -4.27 -8.22
CA CYS A 18 16.90 -3.97 -8.66
C CYS A 18 16.02 -4.90 -7.81
N SER A 19 15.54 -4.41 -6.67
CA SER A 19 14.46 -5.09 -5.97
C SER A 19 13.32 -5.15 -6.97
N ASN A 20 12.96 -6.36 -7.39
CA ASN A 20 11.71 -6.54 -8.10
C ASN A 20 10.63 -5.99 -7.16
N ALA A 21 9.98 -4.89 -7.55
CA ALA A 21 8.80 -4.43 -6.86
C ALA A 21 7.67 -5.37 -7.28
N ASN A 22 7.63 -6.58 -6.69
CA ASN A 22 6.39 -7.31 -6.62
C ASN A 22 5.41 -6.42 -5.87
N ALA A 23 4.22 -6.22 -6.44
CA ALA A 23 3.15 -5.55 -5.73
C ALA A 23 2.79 -6.39 -4.51
N ASP A 24 3.22 -5.95 -3.32
CA ASP A 24 2.95 -6.69 -2.10
C ASP A 24 1.54 -6.39 -1.62
N GLN A 25 0.88 -7.43 -1.14
CA GLN A 25 -0.36 -7.29 -0.39
C GLN A 25 0.01 -7.01 1.06
N ILE A 26 -0.46 -5.86 1.57
CA ILE A 26 -0.24 -5.44 2.94
C ILE A 26 -1.61 -5.39 3.62
N ASN A 27 -1.82 -6.32 4.54
CA ASN A 27 -3.11 -6.56 5.17
C ASN A 27 -3.26 -5.73 6.45
N TRP A 28 -4.44 -5.15 6.64
CA TRP A 28 -4.81 -4.55 7.91
C TRP A 28 -5.01 -5.63 8.99
N LEU A 29 -4.50 -5.40 10.19
CA LEU A 29 -4.47 -6.37 11.30
C LEU A 29 -5.21 -5.91 12.56
N ASN A 30 -5.64 -4.64 12.63
CA ASN A 30 -6.22 -4.07 13.85
C ASN A 30 -7.75 -4.05 13.83
N ASN A 31 -8.40 -5.00 14.53
CA ASN A 31 -9.87 -5.09 14.58
C ASN A 31 -10.55 -3.95 15.34
N SER A 32 -9.81 -3.17 16.11
CA SER A 32 -10.34 -2.03 16.86
C SER A 32 -10.30 -0.73 16.04
N GLY A 33 -9.78 -0.79 14.82
CA GLY A 33 -9.52 0.38 13.99
C GLY A 33 -8.28 1.15 14.45
N GLY A 34 -8.00 2.27 13.80
CA GLY A 34 -6.81 3.05 14.09
C GLY A 34 -6.36 3.92 12.93
N ASN A 35 -5.15 4.46 13.04
CA ASN A 35 -4.57 5.30 12.02
C ASN A 35 -3.95 4.46 10.89
N TRP A 36 -4.18 4.89 9.65
CA TRP A 36 -3.57 4.32 8.46
C TRP A 36 -2.04 4.34 8.54
N ASN A 37 -1.45 5.44 9.02
CA ASN A 37 0.00 5.62 9.04
C ASN A 37 0.72 4.96 10.23
N ASP A 38 0.01 4.17 11.04
CA ASP A 38 0.65 3.33 12.06
C ASP A 38 0.99 1.97 11.45
N GLY A 39 2.29 1.75 11.19
CA GLY A 39 2.81 0.52 10.61
C GLY A 39 2.44 -0.73 11.40
N ALA A 40 2.27 -0.64 12.73
CA ALA A 40 1.89 -1.78 13.56
C ALA A 40 0.47 -2.32 13.26
N ASN A 41 -0.37 -1.53 12.60
CA ASN A 41 -1.69 -1.96 12.15
C ASN A 41 -1.66 -2.77 10.84
N TRP A 42 -0.50 -2.87 10.20
CA TRP A 42 -0.33 -3.56 8.91
C TRP A 42 0.60 -4.77 9.03
N SER A 43 0.34 -5.79 8.20
CA SER A 43 1.23 -6.94 8.09
C SER A 43 2.64 -6.51 7.70
N GLY A 44 3.65 -7.08 8.36
CA GLY A 44 5.05 -6.71 8.13
C GLY A 44 5.48 -5.41 8.81
N ALA A 45 4.62 -4.81 9.64
CA ALA A 45 4.88 -3.56 10.36
C ALA A 45 5.23 -2.38 9.42
N VAL A 46 4.63 -2.35 8.23
CA VAL A 46 4.91 -1.39 7.17
C VAL A 46 3.62 -0.84 6.58
N VAL A 47 3.55 0.47 6.38
CA VAL A 47 2.40 1.15 5.76
C VAL A 47 2.45 0.92 4.24
N PRO A 48 1.33 0.56 3.58
CA PRO A 48 1.30 0.36 2.13
C PRO A 48 1.78 1.59 1.35
N GLY A 49 2.70 1.37 0.40
CA GLY A 49 3.23 2.36 -0.52
C GLY A 49 2.70 2.21 -1.95
N ILE A 50 3.29 2.97 -2.87
CA ILE A 50 2.78 3.16 -4.24
C ILE A 50 2.70 1.88 -5.08
N ASN A 51 3.50 0.87 -4.77
CA ASN A 51 3.48 -0.40 -5.49
C ASN A 51 2.63 -1.45 -4.78
N ASP A 52 2.08 -1.14 -3.59
CA ASP A 52 1.44 -2.12 -2.73
C ASP A 52 -0.08 -2.08 -2.86
N THR A 53 -0.71 -3.25 -2.71
CA THR A 53 -2.16 -3.34 -2.51
C THR A 53 -2.44 -3.33 -1.01
N ALA A 54 -3.18 -2.31 -0.55
CA ALA A 54 -3.71 -2.29 0.82
C ALA A 54 -4.97 -3.17 0.90
N VAL A 55 -4.94 -4.20 1.74
CA VAL A 55 -6.03 -5.19 1.87
C VAL A 55 -6.69 -5.04 3.24
N ILE A 56 -7.95 -4.62 3.25
CA ILE A 56 -8.73 -4.34 4.46
C ILE A 56 -9.95 -5.27 4.44
N THR A 57 -9.70 -6.53 4.78
CA THR A 57 -10.70 -7.61 4.80
C THR A 57 -10.77 -8.29 6.18
N LEU A 58 -10.12 -7.71 7.19
CA LEU A 58 -10.17 -8.24 8.54
C LEU A 58 -11.62 -8.16 9.04
N ALA A 59 -12.16 -9.28 9.52
CA ALA A 59 -13.53 -9.35 10.00
C ALA A 59 -13.76 -8.41 11.20
N GLY A 60 -14.93 -7.80 11.24
CA GLY A 60 -15.34 -6.87 12.30
C GLY A 60 -15.84 -5.55 11.74
N ASN A 61 -16.31 -4.70 12.66
CA ASN A 61 -16.76 -3.36 12.39
C ASN A 61 -15.78 -2.40 13.07
N TYR A 62 -15.04 -1.65 12.26
CA TYR A 62 -14.02 -0.74 12.75
C TYR A 62 -13.75 0.38 11.75
N THR A 63 -13.21 1.48 12.27
CA THR A 63 -12.85 2.64 11.46
C THR A 63 -11.34 2.75 11.31
N ILE A 64 -10.87 2.83 10.07
CA ILE A 64 -9.51 3.22 9.73
C ILE A 64 -9.51 4.70 9.39
N THR A 65 -8.82 5.50 10.20
CA THR A 65 -8.64 6.93 9.93
C THR A 65 -7.44 7.11 9.01
N VAL A 66 -7.67 7.64 7.81
CA VAL A 66 -6.58 8.01 6.91
C VAL A 66 -6.04 9.37 7.33
N ASP A 67 -4.93 9.34 8.06
CA ASP A 67 -4.28 10.48 8.72
C ASP A 67 -3.16 11.13 7.88
N ILE A 68 -2.86 10.57 6.71
CA ILE A 68 -1.89 11.07 5.73
C ILE A 68 -2.52 11.20 4.34
N ASN A 69 -1.74 11.63 3.34
CA ASN A 69 -2.12 11.59 1.93
C ASN A 69 -1.52 10.34 1.27
N PRO A 70 -2.14 9.15 1.38
CA PRO A 70 -1.54 7.92 0.90
C PRO A 70 -1.51 7.88 -0.63
N THR A 71 -0.46 7.24 -1.15
CA THR A 71 -0.32 6.89 -2.55
C THR A 71 -0.06 5.40 -2.60
N VAL A 72 -1.01 4.62 -3.10
CA VAL A 72 -0.96 3.16 -3.14
C VAL A 72 -1.28 2.65 -4.54
N ASP A 73 -0.93 1.39 -4.80
CA ASP A 73 -1.32 0.79 -6.08
C ASP A 73 -2.83 0.61 -6.13
N ARG A 74 -3.38 -0.10 -5.15
CA ARG A 74 -4.79 -0.45 -5.07
C ARG A 74 -5.26 -0.59 -3.63
N ILE A 75 -6.55 -0.35 -3.41
CA ILE A 75 -7.22 -0.69 -2.14
C ILE A 75 -8.26 -1.80 -2.41
N ILE A 76 -8.26 -2.83 -1.57
CA ILE A 76 -9.35 -3.81 -1.47
C ILE A 76 -10.01 -3.60 -0.11
N LEU A 77 -11.26 -3.16 -0.10
CA LEU A 77 -12.01 -2.82 1.10
C LEU A 77 -13.22 -3.75 1.25
N GLY A 78 -13.22 -4.56 2.30
CA GLY A 78 -14.25 -5.56 2.54
C GLY A 78 -14.06 -6.84 1.70
N ASP A 79 -14.80 -7.87 2.09
CA ASP A 79 -14.85 -9.19 1.46
C ASP A 79 -16.28 -9.77 1.45
N GLY A 80 -17.28 -8.90 1.64
CA GLY A 80 -18.69 -9.27 1.78
C GLY A 80 -19.11 -9.74 3.18
N VAL A 81 -18.17 -9.81 4.13
CA VAL A 81 -18.44 -10.15 5.54
C VAL A 81 -17.90 -9.08 6.49
N ALA A 82 -16.70 -8.58 6.23
CA ALA A 82 -16.12 -7.48 7.00
C ALA A 82 -16.90 -6.18 6.80
N GLU A 83 -17.01 -5.37 7.86
CA GLU A 83 -17.69 -4.08 7.86
C GLU A 83 -16.70 -2.91 8.13
N PRO A 84 -15.58 -2.80 7.39
CA PRO A 84 -14.62 -1.73 7.63
C PRO A 84 -15.14 -0.40 7.11
N THR A 85 -14.81 0.66 7.84
CA THR A 85 -15.01 2.04 7.39
C THR A 85 -13.66 2.68 7.13
N LEU A 86 -13.40 3.09 5.88
CA LEU A 86 -12.27 3.96 5.54
C LEU A 86 -12.68 5.42 5.64
N LEU A 87 -12.13 6.14 6.61
CA LEU A 87 -12.43 7.54 6.88
C LEU A 87 -11.35 8.47 6.34
N PHE A 88 -11.73 9.35 5.42
CA PHE A 88 -10.89 10.43 4.90
C PHE A 88 -11.42 11.80 5.33
N SER A 89 -10.54 12.64 5.88
CA SER A 89 -10.88 14.02 6.24
C SER A 89 -9.77 14.99 5.82
N SER A 90 -10.09 15.82 4.82
CA SER A 90 -9.17 16.78 4.18
C SER A 90 -7.86 16.12 3.74
N LYS A 91 -7.96 14.99 3.04
CA LYS A 91 -6.81 14.23 2.51
C LYS A 91 -6.81 14.16 0.98
N THR A 92 -5.71 13.66 0.45
CA THR A 92 -5.59 13.21 -0.93
C THR A 92 -5.22 11.74 -0.95
N LEU A 93 -6.08 10.91 -1.55
CA LEU A 93 -5.79 9.51 -1.87
C LEU A 93 -5.38 9.42 -3.34
N THR A 94 -4.21 8.86 -3.62
CA THR A 94 -3.76 8.56 -4.99
C THR A 94 -3.72 7.05 -5.20
N LEU A 95 -4.40 6.57 -6.25
CA LEU A 95 -4.49 5.14 -6.61
C LEU A 95 -3.87 4.94 -8.01
N SER A 96 -3.03 3.92 -8.20
CA SER A 96 -2.49 3.58 -9.54
C SER A 96 -3.39 2.63 -10.32
N ASN A 97 -4.08 1.73 -9.62
CA ASN A 97 -4.94 0.68 -10.16
C ASN A 97 -6.36 0.69 -9.55
N GLY A 98 -6.73 1.78 -8.87
CA GLY A 98 -8.08 2.01 -8.36
C GLY A 98 -8.39 1.32 -7.03
N MET A 99 -9.68 1.08 -6.77
CA MET A 99 -10.17 0.54 -5.51
C MET A 99 -11.36 -0.38 -5.75
N LEU A 100 -11.41 -1.48 -5.01
CA LEU A 100 -12.55 -2.38 -4.91
C LEU A 100 -13.21 -2.18 -3.55
N ILE A 101 -14.51 -1.95 -3.53
CA ILE A 101 -15.34 -1.84 -2.33
C ILE A 101 -16.34 -2.99 -2.40
N ASP A 102 -16.27 -3.92 -1.46
CA ASP A 102 -17.26 -5.00 -1.37
C ASP A 102 -18.48 -4.55 -0.54
N SER A 103 -19.53 -5.37 -0.56
CA SER A 103 -20.70 -5.18 0.28
C SER A 103 -20.33 -5.07 1.76
N LEU A 104 -21.08 -4.24 2.49
CA LEU A 104 -20.90 -3.91 3.92
C LEU A 104 -19.68 -3.04 4.27
N ALA A 105 -18.71 -2.88 3.37
CA ALA A 105 -17.68 -1.86 3.52
C ALA A 105 -18.22 -0.45 3.29
N THR A 106 -17.63 0.53 3.98
CA THR A 106 -18.02 1.94 3.87
C THR A 106 -16.80 2.83 3.63
N ILE A 107 -16.98 3.86 2.80
CA ILE A 107 -16.00 4.94 2.66
C ILE A 107 -16.64 6.27 3.08
N ASP A 108 -16.06 6.91 4.08
CA ASP A 108 -16.49 8.21 4.60
C ASP A 108 -15.54 9.28 4.08
N ILE A 109 -16.04 10.17 3.21
CA ILE A 109 -15.22 11.15 2.49
C ILE A 109 -15.64 12.56 2.89
N TYR A 110 -14.76 13.26 3.61
CA TYR A 110 -14.93 14.66 3.99
C TYR A 110 -13.84 15.51 3.35
N PHE A 111 -14.24 16.44 2.45
CA PHE A 111 -13.34 17.39 1.78
C PHE A 111 -12.06 16.76 1.19
N THR A 112 -12.17 15.53 0.69
CA THR A 112 -11.03 14.72 0.24
C THR A 112 -11.00 14.64 -1.27
N THR A 113 -9.78 14.60 -1.84
CA THR A 113 -9.56 14.32 -3.26
C THR A 113 -9.15 12.86 -3.44
N ILE A 114 -9.83 12.13 -4.30
CA ILE A 114 -9.37 10.82 -4.80
C ILE A 114 -8.88 11.04 -6.23
N THR A 115 -7.65 10.61 -6.52
CA THR A 115 -6.98 10.84 -7.80
C THR A 115 -6.13 9.63 -8.21
N GLY A 116 -5.51 9.72 -9.39
CA GLY A 116 -4.64 8.70 -9.96
C GLY A 116 -5.28 7.98 -11.14
N THR A 117 -4.79 6.79 -11.44
CA THR A 117 -5.25 5.94 -12.54
C THR A 117 -6.08 4.77 -12.00
N GLY A 118 -7.04 4.30 -12.79
CA GLY A 118 -7.95 3.23 -12.39
C GLY A 118 -9.35 3.71 -12.00
N TYR A 119 -10.18 2.76 -11.59
CA TYR A 119 -11.60 2.98 -11.30
C TYR A 119 -11.94 2.57 -9.86
N ILE A 120 -12.97 3.19 -9.31
CA ILE A 120 -13.64 2.68 -8.11
C ILE A 120 -14.71 1.70 -8.58
N LEU A 121 -14.64 0.47 -8.10
CA LEU A 121 -15.67 -0.55 -8.31
C LEU A 121 -16.34 -0.83 -6.97
N ASN A 122 -17.67 -0.85 -6.99
CA ASN A 122 -18.54 -1.12 -5.84
C ASN A 122 -19.70 -2.00 -6.30
#